data_AF-A0A4Q6GN98-F1
#
_entry.id   AF-A0A4Q6GN98-F1
#
_cell.length_a   1.000
_cell.length_b   1.000
_cell.length_c   1.000
_cell.angle_alpha   90.00
_cell.angle_beta   90.00
_cell.angle_gamma   90.00
#
_symmetry.space_group_name_H-M   'P 1'
#
loop_
_entity.id
_entity.type
_entity.pdbx_description
1 polymer ?
#
loop_
_entity_poly.entity_id
_entity_poly.type
_entity_poly.pdbx_seq_one_letter_code
_entity_poly.pdbx_strand_id
1 'polypeptide(L)'
;MLEAERIGWGASGRNGGQAIAGFGCGEAKLEALVGFEDARRMFDLSREGLHWLRERIRKHDIACDWRDGHATVPIKPRQQRETQAAVEDFATRYDYPVQWWDREKLRDQLASDRYLGALYDPNSGHLHPLEYALGLARAAMAAGAVIFEHSRVTQLVRGDKPVFRTAVGEVRCDFAILAGNALVQGIAPELDTKIMPVGTYIGATVPLGEARANALIRNDMAVADTNWALDYFRRSRDHRLLFGGRASYSTLPPPNLRGTMTRRMRRVFPQLADVQIEYVWGGYIDISLNRAPHFGRLTPNVYFAQGFSGHGVIATGLAGKLMSEAIRGQSERLDLFAKIQHHPFPGGRALRTPMLVAAMAWYKLRDALW
;
A
#
# COMPACT_ATOMS: atom_id res chain seq x y z
N MET A 1 14.58 15.24 9.15
CA MET A 1 14.21 13.81 9.00
C MET A 1 15.47 12.98 9.06
N LEU A 2 15.46 11.87 9.81
CA LEU A 2 16.58 10.92 9.90
C LEU A 2 16.17 9.64 9.15
N GLU A 3 16.85 9.32 8.05
CA GLU A 3 16.64 8.11 7.24
C GLU A 3 17.86 7.21 7.40
N ALA A 4 17.64 5.93 7.71
CA ALA A 4 18.73 4.98 7.94
C ALA A 4 19.49 4.64 6.65
N GLU A 5 18.80 4.70 5.51
CA GLU A 5 19.34 4.39 4.19
C GLU A 5 19.22 5.63 3.28
N ARG A 6 18.59 5.49 2.12
CA ARG A 6 18.23 6.59 1.21
C ARG A 6 16.72 6.79 1.14
N ILE A 7 16.28 7.96 0.73
CA ILE A 7 14.86 8.25 0.50
C ILE A 7 14.26 7.25 -0.49
N GLY A 8 13.13 6.66 -0.09
CA GLY A 8 12.46 5.65 -0.88
C GLY A 8 13.11 4.26 -0.80
N TRP A 9 14.17 4.07 0.00
CA TRP A 9 14.81 2.77 0.13
C TRP A 9 13.88 1.71 0.71
N GLY A 10 12.86 2.04 1.51
CA GLY A 10 11.92 1.04 2.06
C GLY A 10 10.88 0.50 1.07
N ALA A 11 9.71 0.12 1.59
CA ALA A 11 8.55 -0.24 0.77
C ALA A 11 8.12 0.88 -0.20
N SER A 12 8.36 2.13 0.18
CA SER A 12 7.92 3.32 -0.56
C SER A 12 8.50 3.40 -1.97
N GLY A 13 9.75 2.97 -2.22
CA GLY A 13 10.33 2.96 -3.56
C GLY A 13 10.15 1.64 -4.33
N ARG A 14 9.63 0.59 -3.67
CA ARG A 14 9.57 -0.78 -4.21
C ARG A 14 8.16 -1.33 -4.44
N ASN A 15 7.13 -0.58 -4.08
CA ASN A 15 5.75 -1.04 -4.22
C ASN A 15 5.22 -0.94 -5.67
N GLY A 16 3.99 -1.43 -5.89
CA GLY A 16 3.33 -1.42 -7.20
C GLY A 16 2.86 -0.06 -7.69
N GLY A 17 2.85 0.96 -6.83
CA GLY A 17 2.45 2.32 -7.17
C GLY A 17 0.94 2.54 -7.29
N GLN A 18 0.11 1.57 -6.92
CA GLN A 18 -1.35 1.70 -6.97
C GLN A 18 -1.85 2.61 -5.84
N ALA A 19 -2.57 3.66 -6.20
CA ALA A 19 -3.19 4.62 -5.31
C ALA A 19 -4.70 4.42 -5.36
N ILE A 20 -5.21 3.64 -4.40
CA ILE A 20 -6.60 3.20 -4.35
C ILE A 20 -7.28 3.81 -3.13
N ALA A 21 -8.45 4.44 -3.34
CA ALA A 21 -9.27 4.97 -2.25
C ALA A 21 -9.69 3.85 -1.26
N GLY A 22 -9.91 4.22 0.00
CA GLY A 22 -10.16 3.29 1.09
C GLY A 22 -8.88 2.79 1.75
N PHE A 23 -8.99 1.65 2.45
CA PHE A 23 -7.92 1.06 3.24
C PHE A 23 -7.80 -0.45 3.02
N GLY A 24 -6.63 -1.02 3.30
CA GLY A 24 -6.32 -2.42 3.01
C GLY A 24 -7.19 -3.48 3.72
N CYS A 25 -8.01 -3.11 4.69
CA CYS A 25 -8.97 -4.02 5.33
C CYS A 25 -10.30 -4.12 4.57
N GLY A 26 -10.61 -3.16 3.69
CA GLY A 26 -11.91 -3.01 3.05
C GLY A 26 -12.97 -2.40 3.97
N GLU A 27 -14.03 -1.88 3.35
CA GLU A 27 -15.08 -1.08 3.97
C GLU A 27 -15.88 -1.91 4.99
N ALA A 28 -16.34 -3.11 4.62
CA ALA A 28 -17.11 -3.97 5.51
C ALA A 28 -16.33 -4.34 6.80
N LYS A 29 -15.02 -4.56 6.70
CA LYS A 29 -14.17 -4.84 7.87
C LYS A 29 -13.97 -3.59 8.72
N LEU A 30 -13.82 -2.43 8.09
CA LEU A 30 -13.67 -1.15 8.79
C LEU A 30 -14.96 -0.82 9.56
N GLU A 31 -16.12 -0.99 8.94
CA GLU A 31 -17.43 -0.83 9.59
C GLU A 31 -17.57 -1.75 10.81
N ALA A 32 -17.14 -3.01 10.71
CA ALA A 32 -17.17 -3.94 11.84
C ALA A 32 -16.22 -3.53 12.98
N LEU A 33 -15.19 -2.71 12.72
CA LEU A 33 -14.23 -2.27 13.72
C LEU A 33 -14.66 -0.98 14.43
N VAL A 34 -15.29 -0.04 13.72
CA VAL A 34 -15.56 1.31 14.25
C VAL A 34 -17.01 1.78 14.08
N GLY A 35 -17.87 0.97 13.47
CA GLY A 35 -19.23 1.37 13.10
C GLY A 35 -19.26 2.14 11.78
N PHE A 36 -20.44 2.19 11.16
CA PHE A 36 -20.62 2.75 9.82
C PHE A 36 -20.27 4.25 9.74
N GLU A 37 -20.70 5.07 10.69
CA GLU A 37 -20.48 6.51 10.64
C GLU A 37 -18.98 6.87 10.68
N ASP A 38 -18.22 6.21 11.56
CA ASP A 38 -16.77 6.41 11.64
C ASP A 38 -16.06 5.82 10.40
N ALA A 39 -16.47 4.65 9.93
CA ALA A 39 -15.91 4.04 8.72
C ALA A 39 -16.15 4.92 7.48
N ARG A 40 -17.34 5.51 7.35
CA ARG A 40 -17.68 6.47 6.30
C ARG A 40 -16.79 7.71 6.37
N ARG A 41 -16.64 8.31 7.55
CA ARG A 41 -15.73 9.45 7.76
C ARG A 41 -14.29 9.10 7.38
N MET A 42 -13.79 7.93 7.79
CA MET A 42 -12.46 7.47 7.43
C MET A 42 -12.31 7.27 5.91
N PHE A 43 -13.33 6.72 5.25
CA PHE A 43 -13.33 6.57 3.80
C PHE A 43 -13.30 7.92 3.09
N ASP A 44 -14.07 8.91 3.57
CA ASP A 44 -14.04 10.27 3.03
C ASP A 44 -12.65 10.91 3.20
N LEU A 45 -11.97 10.67 4.33
CA LEU A 45 -10.57 11.08 4.52
C LEU A 45 -9.60 10.40 3.54
N SER A 46 -9.88 9.16 3.13
CA SER A 46 -9.07 8.48 2.10
C SER A 46 -9.24 9.15 0.72
N ARG A 47 -10.46 9.60 0.39
CA ARG A 47 -10.77 10.37 -0.84
C ARG A 47 -10.07 11.73 -0.82
N GLU A 48 -10.10 12.43 0.30
CA GLU A 48 -9.32 13.65 0.50
C GLU A 48 -7.81 13.38 0.35
N GLY A 49 -7.32 12.27 0.91
CA GLY A 49 -5.93 11.83 0.76
C GLY A 49 -5.50 11.65 -0.70
N LEU A 50 -6.37 11.05 -1.52
CA LEU A 50 -6.19 10.90 -2.95
C LEU A 50 -6.12 12.26 -3.65
N HIS A 51 -7.04 13.16 -3.30
CA HIS A 51 -7.05 14.52 -3.83
C HIS A 51 -5.74 15.26 -3.49
N TRP A 52 -5.29 15.24 -2.23
CA TRP A 52 -4.02 15.86 -1.83
C TRP A 52 -2.81 15.23 -2.49
N LEU A 53 -2.83 13.92 -2.77
CA LEU A 53 -1.77 13.27 -3.55
C LEU A 53 -1.68 13.90 -4.94
N ARG A 54 -2.80 14.00 -5.67
CA ARG A 54 -2.83 14.63 -7.01
C ARG A 54 -2.45 16.10 -6.96
N GLU A 55 -2.93 16.83 -5.94
CA GLU A 55 -2.58 18.23 -5.73
C GLU A 55 -1.07 18.40 -5.51
N ARG A 56 -0.44 17.56 -4.68
CA ARG A 56 1.02 17.59 -4.45
C ARG A 56 1.80 17.30 -5.72
N ILE A 57 1.38 16.32 -6.50
CA ILE A 57 1.99 16.01 -7.81
C ILE A 57 2.00 17.26 -8.69
N ARG A 58 0.85 17.92 -8.84
CA ARG A 58 0.71 19.13 -9.66
C ARG A 58 1.49 20.32 -9.09
N LYS A 59 1.35 20.59 -7.80
CA LYS A 59 1.93 21.77 -7.12
C LYS A 59 3.46 21.76 -7.14
N HIS A 60 4.06 20.58 -7.04
CA HIS A 60 5.52 20.42 -6.95
C HIS A 60 6.14 19.81 -8.21
N ASP A 61 5.38 19.72 -9.30
CA ASP A 61 5.80 19.16 -10.59
C ASP A 61 6.51 17.80 -10.44
N ILE A 62 5.88 16.88 -9.71
CA ILE A 62 6.49 15.59 -9.42
C ILE A 62 6.31 14.66 -10.63
N ALA A 63 7.39 14.42 -11.36
CA ALA A 63 7.47 13.58 -12.57
C ALA A 63 7.29 12.07 -12.31
N CYS A 64 6.23 11.68 -11.60
CA CYS A 64 5.94 10.32 -11.18
C CYS A 64 4.98 9.56 -12.11
N ASP A 65 4.65 10.07 -13.30
CA ASP A 65 3.81 9.37 -14.30
C ASP A 65 2.47 8.89 -13.72
N TRP A 66 1.70 9.82 -13.16
CA TRP A 66 0.35 9.53 -12.69
C TRP A 66 -0.57 9.08 -13.84
N ARG A 67 -1.33 8.01 -13.62
CA ARG A 67 -2.39 7.53 -14.51
C ARG A 67 -3.65 7.25 -13.71
N ASP A 68 -4.79 7.71 -14.22
CA ASP A 68 -6.10 7.45 -13.63
C ASP A 68 -6.57 6.02 -13.96
N GLY A 69 -7.46 5.49 -13.13
CA GLY A 69 -8.09 4.18 -13.30
C GLY A 69 -7.45 3.08 -12.45
N HIS A 70 -8.32 2.37 -11.74
CA HIS A 70 -8.02 1.11 -11.08
C HIS A 70 -9.15 0.10 -11.29
N ALA A 71 -8.83 -1.18 -11.50
CA ALA A 71 -9.80 -2.26 -11.59
C ALA A 71 -9.53 -3.38 -10.57
N THR A 72 -10.55 -3.68 -9.76
CA THR A 72 -10.59 -4.87 -8.91
C THR A 72 -11.28 -6.00 -9.67
N VAL A 73 -10.55 -7.08 -9.98
CA VAL A 73 -10.99 -8.13 -10.91
C VAL A 73 -11.23 -9.49 -10.23
N PRO A 74 -12.48 -9.92 -10.02
CA PRO A 74 -12.79 -11.24 -9.48
C PRO A 74 -12.45 -12.37 -10.46
N ILE A 75 -11.96 -13.50 -9.92
CA ILE A 75 -11.64 -14.72 -10.69
C ILE A 75 -12.59 -15.91 -10.40
N LYS A 76 -13.49 -15.76 -9.43
CA LYS A 76 -14.46 -16.79 -9.03
C LYS A 76 -15.88 -16.22 -8.91
N PRO A 77 -16.94 -17.03 -9.14
CA PRO A 77 -18.32 -16.55 -9.05
C PRO A 77 -18.69 -15.92 -7.70
N ARG A 78 -18.16 -16.47 -6.59
CA ARG A 78 -18.36 -15.88 -5.25
C ARG A 78 -17.75 -14.48 -5.16
N GLN A 79 -16.50 -14.31 -5.61
CA GLN A 79 -15.81 -13.03 -5.63
C GLN A 79 -16.53 -12.01 -6.53
N GLN A 80 -17.10 -12.47 -7.65
CA GLN A 80 -17.88 -11.61 -8.53
C GLN A 80 -19.10 -11.03 -7.81
N ARG A 81 -19.89 -11.87 -7.14
CA ARG A 81 -21.05 -11.43 -6.35
C ARG A 81 -20.64 -10.44 -5.26
N GLU A 82 -19.56 -10.72 -4.53
CA GLU A 82 -19.02 -9.82 -3.51
C GLU A 82 -18.56 -8.48 -4.10
N THR A 83 -17.93 -8.50 -5.27
CA THR A 83 -17.46 -7.28 -5.96
C THR A 83 -18.63 -6.45 -6.49
N GLN A 84 -19.69 -7.08 -7.00
CA GLN A 84 -20.91 -6.40 -7.43
C GLN A 84 -21.64 -5.76 -6.25
N ALA A 85 -21.77 -6.48 -5.14
CA ALA A 85 -22.34 -5.92 -3.91
C ALA A 85 -21.52 -4.71 -3.42
N ALA A 86 -20.19 -4.77 -3.49
CA ALA A 86 -19.33 -3.63 -3.14
C ALA A 86 -19.58 -2.41 -4.05
N VAL A 87 -19.83 -2.60 -5.35
CA VAL A 87 -20.22 -1.49 -6.27
C VAL A 87 -21.51 -0.82 -5.78
N GLU A 88 -22.51 -1.61 -5.40
CA GLU A 88 -23.79 -1.10 -4.88
C GLU A 88 -23.60 -0.36 -3.55
N ASP A 89 -22.80 -0.91 -2.63
CA ASP A 89 -22.46 -0.27 -1.36
C ASP A 89 -21.75 1.07 -1.57
N PHE A 90 -20.78 1.13 -2.50
CA PHE A 90 -20.08 2.38 -2.80
C PHE A 90 -21.04 3.46 -3.32
N ALA A 91 -21.97 3.08 -4.21
CA ALA A 91 -22.96 4.00 -4.76
C ALA A 91 -23.97 4.47 -3.72
N THR A 92 -24.49 3.57 -2.89
CA THR A 92 -25.63 3.85 -1.99
C THR A 92 -25.22 4.33 -0.60
N ARG A 93 -24.07 3.87 -0.08
CA ARG A 93 -23.64 4.11 1.31
C ARG A 93 -22.43 5.02 1.43
N TYR A 94 -21.59 5.09 0.40
CA TYR A 94 -20.34 5.87 0.42
C TYR A 94 -20.31 7.07 -0.54
N ASP A 95 -21.34 7.25 -1.38
CA ASP A 95 -21.37 8.29 -2.42
C ASP A 95 -20.06 8.32 -3.22
N TYR A 96 -19.66 7.13 -3.68
CA TYR A 96 -18.40 6.91 -4.39
C TYR A 96 -18.68 6.23 -5.74
N PRO A 97 -18.54 6.95 -6.86
CA PRO A 97 -19.04 6.49 -8.15
C PRO A 97 -18.06 5.52 -8.83
N VAL A 98 -18.02 4.28 -8.35
CA VAL A 98 -17.37 3.15 -9.04
C VAL A 98 -18.33 2.49 -10.03
N GLN A 99 -17.80 1.76 -10.99
CA GLN A 99 -18.57 1.12 -12.05
C GLN A 99 -18.40 -0.39 -11.99
N TRP A 100 -19.49 -1.13 -12.18
CA TRP A 100 -19.37 -2.53 -12.57
C TRP A 100 -19.15 -2.63 -14.08
N TRP A 101 -18.07 -3.31 -14.49
CA TRP A 101 -17.85 -3.77 -15.85
C TRP A 101 -18.04 -5.27 -15.88
N ASP A 102 -18.95 -5.75 -16.72
CA ASP A 102 -19.05 -7.19 -16.98
C ASP A 102 -17.81 -7.69 -17.75
N ARG A 103 -17.78 -9.00 -18.02
CA ARG A 103 -16.66 -9.64 -18.71
C ARG A 103 -16.46 -9.09 -20.13
N GLU A 104 -17.53 -8.74 -20.84
CA GLU A 104 -17.43 -8.24 -22.21
C GLU A 104 -16.78 -6.86 -22.20
N LYS A 105 -17.33 -5.93 -21.42
CA LYS A 105 -16.78 -4.58 -21.25
C LYS A 105 -15.36 -4.59 -20.71
N LEU A 106 -15.03 -5.50 -19.79
CA LEU A 106 -13.67 -5.64 -19.29
C LEU A 106 -12.69 -6.07 -20.39
N ARG A 107 -13.09 -6.99 -21.28
CA ARG A 107 -12.21 -7.49 -22.35
C ARG A 107 -11.82 -6.42 -23.36
N ASP A 108 -12.65 -5.39 -23.53
CA ASP A 108 -12.30 -4.24 -24.37
C ASP A 108 -11.09 -3.45 -23.83
N GLN A 109 -10.91 -3.50 -22.50
CA GLN A 109 -9.87 -2.74 -21.78
C GLN A 109 -8.69 -3.62 -21.32
N LEU A 110 -8.93 -4.88 -20.98
CA LEU A 110 -7.95 -5.80 -20.39
C LEU A 110 -7.94 -7.13 -21.15
N ALA A 111 -6.83 -7.43 -21.82
CA ALA A 111 -6.68 -8.65 -22.63
C ALA A 111 -6.33 -9.89 -21.79
N SER A 112 -7.26 -10.30 -20.91
CA SER A 112 -7.14 -11.52 -20.09
C SER A 112 -8.49 -12.22 -19.95
N ASP A 113 -8.53 -13.52 -20.29
CA ASP A 113 -9.74 -14.34 -20.15
C ASP A 113 -10.01 -14.80 -18.72
N ARG A 114 -9.10 -14.50 -17.78
CA ARG A 114 -9.10 -15.03 -16.42
C ARG A 114 -10.19 -14.44 -15.52
N TYR A 115 -10.67 -13.23 -15.85
CA TYR A 115 -11.52 -12.44 -14.97
C TYR A 115 -12.99 -12.50 -15.38
N LEU A 116 -13.87 -12.40 -14.39
CA LEU A 116 -15.33 -12.53 -14.56
C LEU A 116 -16.05 -11.17 -14.67
N GLY A 117 -15.32 -10.08 -14.54
CA GLY A 117 -15.79 -8.70 -14.54
C GLY A 117 -14.82 -7.82 -13.75
N ALA A 118 -15.20 -6.57 -13.48
CA ALA A 118 -14.40 -5.64 -12.70
C ALA A 118 -15.28 -4.62 -11.95
N LEU A 119 -14.89 -4.30 -10.72
CA LEU A 119 -15.18 -2.98 -10.16
C LEU A 119 -14.10 -2.03 -10.70
N TYR A 120 -14.50 -1.08 -11.53
CA TYR A 120 -13.65 -0.03 -12.06
C TYR A 120 -13.86 1.28 -11.30
N ASP A 121 -12.76 1.82 -10.78
CA ASP A 121 -12.70 3.10 -10.11
C ASP A 121 -11.91 4.11 -10.97
N PRO A 122 -12.57 5.11 -11.57
CA PRO A 122 -11.91 6.13 -12.37
C PRO A 122 -11.13 7.17 -11.55
N ASN A 123 -11.39 7.28 -10.24
CA ASN A 123 -10.77 8.29 -9.39
C ASN A 123 -9.43 7.82 -8.82
N SER A 124 -9.34 6.54 -8.49
CA SER A 124 -8.08 5.86 -8.14
C SER A 124 -7.14 5.80 -9.34
N GLY A 125 -5.89 5.37 -9.12
CA GLY A 125 -4.91 5.34 -10.18
C GLY A 125 -3.60 4.67 -9.79
N HIS A 126 -2.54 5.01 -10.50
CA HIS A 126 -1.19 4.58 -10.18
C HIS A 126 -0.13 5.60 -10.56
N LEU A 127 1.06 5.41 -10.01
CA LEU A 127 2.25 6.24 -10.24
C LEU A 127 3.53 5.42 -10.13
N HIS A 128 4.64 6.04 -10.52
CA HIS A 128 6.00 5.58 -10.22
C HIS A 128 6.37 5.93 -8.77
N PRO A 129 6.43 4.95 -7.86
CA PRO A 129 6.44 5.24 -6.42
C PRO A 129 7.78 5.79 -5.92
N LEU A 130 8.92 5.37 -6.49
CA LEU A 130 10.21 5.95 -6.15
C LEU A 130 10.31 7.43 -6.59
N GLU A 131 9.99 7.74 -7.85
CA GLU A 131 9.92 9.13 -8.32
C GLU A 131 8.98 10.01 -7.48
N TYR A 132 7.83 9.47 -7.05
CA TYR A 132 6.94 10.19 -6.16
C TYR A 132 7.58 10.48 -4.79
N ALA A 133 8.21 9.49 -4.16
CA ALA A 133 8.91 9.67 -2.88
C ALA A 133 10.07 10.68 -2.98
N LEU A 134 10.87 10.60 -4.06
CA LEU A 134 11.96 11.55 -4.32
C LEU A 134 11.44 12.96 -4.60
N GLY A 135 10.33 13.09 -5.33
CA GLY A 135 9.66 14.36 -5.57
C GLY A 135 9.14 15.01 -4.29
N LEU A 136 8.51 14.22 -3.40
CA LEU A 136 8.09 14.70 -2.08
C LEU A 136 9.28 15.17 -1.23
N ALA A 137 10.41 14.45 -1.25
CA ALA A 137 11.61 14.87 -0.53
C ALA A 137 12.17 16.19 -1.06
N ARG A 138 12.24 16.37 -2.39
CA ARG A 138 12.63 17.64 -3.01
C ARG A 138 11.70 18.78 -2.60
N ALA A 139 10.39 18.55 -2.65
CA ALA A 139 9.39 19.53 -2.23
C ALA A 139 9.53 19.92 -0.74
N ALA A 140 9.77 18.93 0.13
CA ALA A 140 9.99 19.16 1.55
C ALA A 140 11.27 19.98 1.82
N MET A 141 12.38 19.65 1.13
CA MET A 141 13.63 20.40 1.26
C MET A 141 13.48 21.84 0.75
N ALA A 142 12.76 22.05 -0.36
CA ALA A 142 12.45 23.39 -0.87
C ALA A 142 11.60 24.21 0.13
N ALA A 143 10.81 23.53 0.97
CA ALA A 143 10.05 24.16 2.06
C ALA A 143 10.86 24.33 3.37
N GLY A 144 12.16 24.02 3.36
CA GLY A 144 13.07 24.18 4.51
C GLY A 144 13.26 22.94 5.38
N ALA A 145 12.72 21.77 5.00
CA ALA A 145 12.99 20.54 5.72
C ALA A 145 14.44 20.08 5.52
N VAL A 146 15.12 19.72 6.61
CA VAL A 146 16.45 19.11 6.54
C VAL A 146 16.34 17.59 6.58
N ILE A 147 16.96 16.91 5.62
CA ILE A 147 16.96 15.45 5.48
C ILE A 147 18.38 14.92 5.68
N PHE A 148 18.54 13.98 6.60
CA PHE A 148 19.80 13.27 6.84
C PHE A 148 19.61 11.81 6.46
N GLU A 149 20.13 11.43 5.28
CA GLU A 149 20.27 10.02 4.87
C GLU A 149 21.40 9.35 5.66
N HIS A 150 21.45 8.01 5.64
CA HIS A 150 22.45 7.21 6.36
C HIS A 150 22.56 7.51 7.86
N SER A 151 21.47 7.96 8.47
CA SER A 151 21.39 8.43 9.86
C SER A 151 20.46 7.54 10.67
N ARG A 152 20.87 6.28 10.83
CA ARG A 152 20.07 5.26 11.53
C ARG A 152 19.87 5.63 13.00
N VAL A 153 18.61 5.83 13.38
CA VAL A 153 18.19 5.97 14.76
C VAL A 153 18.29 4.61 15.45
N THR A 154 18.94 4.57 16.61
CA THR A 154 19.10 3.36 17.45
C THR A 154 18.25 3.43 18.71
N GLN A 155 17.86 4.63 19.14
CA GLN A 155 17.05 4.83 20.34
C GLN A 155 16.19 6.09 20.23
N LEU A 156 14.96 6.01 20.75
CA LEU A 156 14.13 7.17 21.07
C LEU A 156 14.05 7.31 22.59
N VAL A 157 14.59 8.40 23.13
CA VAL A 157 14.37 8.79 24.53
C VAL A 157 13.16 9.70 24.58
N ARG A 158 12.09 9.26 25.25
CA ARG A 158 10.85 10.05 25.42
C ARG A 158 11.00 11.04 26.58
N GLY A 159 10.18 12.08 26.56
CA GLY A 159 10.13 13.15 27.56
C GLY A 159 9.50 14.40 26.94
N ASP A 160 9.58 15.54 27.64
CA ASP A 160 9.03 16.81 27.15
C ASP A 160 9.69 17.26 25.84
N LYS A 161 10.97 16.92 25.66
CA LYS A 161 11.73 17.09 24.42
C LYS A 161 12.31 15.75 23.98
N PRO A 162 11.60 14.98 23.13
CA PRO A 162 12.06 13.67 22.69
C PRO A 162 13.43 13.78 21.99
N VAL A 163 14.25 12.75 22.19
CA VAL A 163 15.60 12.70 21.62
C VAL A 163 15.77 11.44 20.79
N PHE A 164 16.11 11.62 19.52
CA PHE A 164 16.56 10.55 18.65
C PHE A 164 18.07 10.41 18.75
N ARG A 165 18.56 9.23 19.13
CA ARG A 165 19.99 8.91 19.14
C ARG A 165 20.34 8.06 17.93
N THR A 166 21.51 8.34 17.36
CA THR A 166 22.17 7.58 16.30
C THR A 166 23.52 7.09 16.83
N ALA A 167 24.28 6.34 16.02
CA ALA A 167 25.61 5.89 16.40
C ALA A 167 26.61 7.05 16.63
N VAL A 168 26.39 8.22 16.02
CA VAL A 168 27.37 9.31 15.95
C VAL A 168 26.83 10.66 16.41
N GLY A 169 25.60 10.71 16.96
CA GLY A 169 25.00 11.95 17.41
C GLY A 169 23.54 11.80 17.81
N GLU A 170 22.93 12.91 18.23
CA GLU A 170 21.54 12.96 18.68
C GLU A 170 20.81 14.21 18.17
N VAL A 171 19.49 14.10 18.04
CA VAL A 171 18.60 15.21 17.66
C VAL A 171 17.53 15.36 18.73
N ARG A 172 17.44 16.55 19.31
CA ARG A 172 16.36 16.95 20.22
C ARG A 172 15.26 17.64 19.43
N CYS A 173 14.01 17.37 19.77
CA CYS A 173 12.85 17.94 19.09
C CYS A 173 11.71 18.23 20.07
N ASP A 174 10.78 19.10 19.69
CA ASP A 174 9.54 19.32 20.45
C ASP A 174 8.49 18.23 20.13
N PHE A 175 8.52 17.70 18.91
CA PHE A 175 7.67 16.61 18.44
C PHE A 175 8.47 15.56 17.67
N ALA A 176 8.16 14.29 17.91
CA ALA A 176 8.77 13.14 17.23
C ALA A 176 7.72 12.35 16.44
N ILE A 177 8.09 11.88 15.25
CA ILE A 177 7.24 11.00 14.42
C ILE A 177 8.04 9.75 14.05
N LEU A 178 7.51 8.57 14.39
CA LEU A 178 8.04 7.28 13.97
C LEU A 178 7.33 6.82 12.68
N ALA A 179 8.03 6.84 11.55
CA ALA A 179 7.47 6.49 10.23
C ALA A 179 8.29 5.42 9.50
N GLY A 180 8.88 4.48 10.25
CA GLY A 180 9.77 3.44 9.70
C GLY A 180 9.07 2.21 9.12
N ASN A 181 7.73 2.12 9.17
CA ASN A 181 6.97 0.93 8.77
C ASN A 181 7.55 -0.33 9.49
N ALA A 182 7.79 -1.42 8.77
CA ALA A 182 8.38 -2.67 9.25
C ALA A 182 9.84 -2.55 9.78
N LEU A 183 10.44 -1.37 9.73
CA LEU A 183 11.85 -1.12 10.04
C LEU A 183 12.08 -0.30 11.33
N VAL A 184 11.02 0.07 12.07
CA VAL A 184 11.16 0.78 13.37
C VAL A 184 11.91 -0.05 14.41
N GLN A 185 11.66 -1.37 14.44
CA GLN A 185 12.43 -2.43 15.14
C GLN A 185 13.18 -1.98 16.41
N GLY A 186 12.52 -2.09 17.56
CA GLY A 186 13.09 -1.89 18.89
C GLY A 186 13.09 -0.45 19.38
N ILE A 187 12.90 0.54 18.49
CA ILE A 187 12.79 1.97 18.88
C ILE A 187 11.51 2.23 19.70
N ALA A 188 10.42 1.53 19.37
CA ALA A 188 9.15 1.55 20.12
C ALA A 188 8.58 0.11 20.18
N PRO A 189 9.04 -0.71 21.15
CA PRO A 189 8.67 -2.12 21.22
C PRO A 189 7.16 -2.40 21.25
N GLU A 190 6.36 -1.50 21.84
CA GLU A 190 4.91 -1.62 21.86
C GLU A 190 4.28 -1.56 20.46
N LEU A 191 4.88 -0.81 19.53
CA LEU A 191 4.42 -0.72 18.15
C LEU A 191 4.80 -1.98 17.36
N ASP A 192 6.01 -2.50 17.61
CA ASP A 192 6.49 -3.72 16.97
C ASP A 192 5.58 -4.90 17.26
N THR A 193 4.88 -4.94 18.40
CA THR A 193 3.94 -6.03 18.72
C THR A 193 2.71 -6.11 17.82
N LYS A 194 2.35 -5.00 17.17
CA LYS A 194 1.09 -4.85 16.41
C LYS A 194 1.27 -5.01 14.91
N ILE A 195 2.51 -5.15 14.44
CA ILE A 195 2.84 -5.33 13.03
C ILE A 195 3.75 -6.52 12.79
N MET A 196 3.71 -7.04 11.57
CA MET A 196 4.64 -8.07 11.12
C MET A 196 5.19 -7.72 9.74
N PRO A 197 6.51 -7.87 9.51
CA PRO A 197 7.13 -7.66 8.20
C PRO A 197 6.75 -8.77 7.23
N VAL A 198 6.45 -8.39 5.99
CA VAL A 198 6.02 -9.30 4.91
C VAL A 198 6.74 -8.93 3.63
N GLY A 199 7.43 -9.90 3.05
CA GLY A 199 8.06 -9.76 1.75
C GLY A 199 7.01 -9.77 0.64
N THR A 200 6.97 -8.71 -0.16
CA THR A 200 6.19 -8.65 -1.41
C THR A 200 7.16 -8.49 -2.58
N TYR A 201 6.80 -9.03 -3.74
CA TYR A 201 7.69 -9.06 -4.90
C TYR A 201 7.00 -8.54 -6.15
N ILE A 202 7.80 -7.93 -7.01
CA ILE A 202 7.38 -7.38 -8.30
C ILE A 202 8.41 -7.80 -9.35
N GLY A 203 7.92 -8.11 -10.54
CA GLY A 203 8.73 -8.25 -11.74
C GLY A 203 8.38 -7.18 -12.77
N ALA A 204 9.38 -6.71 -13.52
CA ALA A 204 9.17 -5.90 -14.72
C ALA A 204 9.61 -6.70 -15.94
N THR A 205 8.75 -6.74 -16.96
CA THR A 205 9.11 -7.26 -18.30
C THR A 205 10.16 -6.38 -18.96
N VAL A 206 10.81 -6.88 -20.02
CA VAL A 206 11.46 -6.02 -21.02
C VAL A 206 10.45 -5.00 -21.58
N PRO A 207 10.88 -3.84 -22.11
CA PRO A 207 9.97 -2.90 -22.77
C PRO A 207 9.20 -3.64 -23.88
N LEU A 208 7.88 -3.63 -23.82
CA LEU A 208 7.05 -4.41 -24.76
C LEU A 208 6.85 -3.67 -26.09
N GLY A 209 7.17 -2.37 -26.11
CA GLY A 209 6.70 -1.44 -27.13
C GLY A 209 5.26 -0.99 -26.87
N GLU A 210 4.96 0.24 -27.30
CA GLU A 210 3.67 0.89 -27.04
C GLU A 210 2.48 0.05 -27.52
N ALA A 211 2.51 -0.43 -28.76
CA ALA A 211 1.40 -1.18 -29.35
C ALA A 211 1.07 -2.45 -28.53
N ARG A 212 2.09 -3.22 -28.13
CA ARG A 212 1.89 -4.45 -27.34
C ARG A 212 1.43 -4.14 -25.93
N ALA A 213 1.97 -3.11 -25.28
CA ALA A 213 1.53 -2.69 -23.96
C ALA A 213 0.08 -2.15 -23.94
N ASN A 214 -0.31 -1.39 -24.97
CA ASN A 214 -1.69 -0.93 -25.20
C ASN A 214 -2.64 -2.10 -25.45
N ALA A 215 -2.20 -3.14 -26.15
CA ALA A 215 -3.01 -4.33 -26.37
C ALA A 215 -3.26 -5.15 -25.08
N LEU A 216 -2.42 -5.02 -24.05
CA LEU A 216 -2.65 -5.69 -22.76
C LEU A 216 -3.65 -4.94 -21.88
N ILE A 217 -3.46 -3.63 -21.74
CA ILE A 217 -4.27 -2.74 -20.89
C ILE A 217 -4.47 -1.44 -21.67
N ARG A 218 -5.65 -1.27 -22.29
CA ARG A 218 -5.92 -0.21 -23.26
C ARG A 218 -6.00 1.17 -22.63
N ASN A 219 -6.68 1.28 -21.49
CA ASN A 219 -6.90 2.54 -20.76
C ASN A 219 -5.81 2.86 -19.72
N ASP A 220 -4.73 2.08 -19.67
CA ASP A 220 -3.64 2.23 -18.70
C ASP A 220 -4.01 2.10 -17.22
N MET A 221 -5.16 1.52 -16.89
CA MET A 221 -5.54 1.36 -15.49
C MET A 221 -4.58 0.41 -14.74
N ALA A 222 -4.46 0.62 -13.44
CA ALA A 222 -3.92 -0.41 -12.56
C ALA A 222 -4.96 -1.52 -12.36
N VAL A 223 -4.50 -2.76 -12.17
CA VAL A 223 -5.38 -3.92 -11.96
C VAL A 223 -4.91 -4.71 -10.76
N ALA A 224 -5.85 -5.20 -9.95
CA ALA A 224 -5.61 -6.11 -8.84
C ALA A 224 -6.73 -7.16 -8.76
N ASP A 225 -6.39 -8.44 -8.61
CA ASP A 225 -7.40 -9.47 -8.36
C ASP A 225 -7.84 -9.51 -6.89
N THR A 226 -8.93 -10.23 -6.60
CA THR A 226 -9.53 -10.30 -5.24
C THR A 226 -9.06 -11.48 -4.40
N ASN A 227 -8.05 -12.24 -4.83
CA ASN A 227 -7.52 -13.34 -4.02
C ASN A 227 -6.77 -12.81 -2.80
N TRP A 228 -6.63 -13.65 -1.77
CA TRP A 228 -5.81 -13.27 -0.63
C TRP A 228 -4.33 -13.10 -1.00
N ALA A 229 -3.84 -13.97 -1.87
CA ALA A 229 -2.53 -13.89 -2.49
C ALA A 229 -2.66 -13.33 -3.92
N LEU A 230 -3.16 -12.09 -4.00
CA LEU A 230 -3.51 -11.45 -5.27
C LEU A 230 -2.35 -11.25 -6.23
N ASP A 231 -2.68 -11.29 -7.52
CA ASP A 231 -1.89 -10.69 -8.58
C ASP A 231 -2.35 -9.26 -8.82
N TYR A 232 -1.40 -8.35 -8.97
CA TYR A 232 -1.65 -6.97 -9.34
C TYR A 232 -0.64 -6.53 -10.39
N PHE A 233 -1.05 -5.67 -11.31
CA PHE A 233 -0.18 -5.24 -12.39
C PHE A 233 -0.61 -3.90 -12.94
N ARG A 234 0.33 -3.26 -13.63
CA ARG A 234 0.13 -2.02 -14.36
C ARG A 234 1.21 -1.87 -15.41
N ARG A 235 1.04 -0.90 -16.30
CA ARG A 235 2.10 -0.52 -17.22
C ARG A 235 2.98 0.54 -16.58
N SER A 236 4.18 0.67 -17.13
CA SER A 236 5.14 1.73 -16.83
C SER A 236 5.29 2.64 -18.04
N ARG A 237 5.85 3.83 -17.80
CA ARG A 237 6.09 4.86 -18.83
C ARG A 237 6.82 4.35 -20.07
N ASP A 238 7.77 3.43 -19.90
CA ASP A 238 8.56 2.83 -20.99
C ASP A 238 7.92 1.53 -21.52
N HIS A 239 6.61 1.37 -21.32
CA HIS A 239 5.80 0.28 -21.86
C HIS A 239 6.19 -1.12 -21.37
N ARG A 240 6.77 -1.25 -20.18
CA ARG A 240 6.88 -2.54 -19.49
C ARG A 240 5.58 -2.85 -18.76
N LEU A 241 5.21 -4.12 -18.72
CA LEU A 241 4.29 -4.64 -17.72
C LEU A 241 5.04 -4.84 -16.39
N LEU A 242 4.61 -4.13 -15.36
CA LEU A 242 4.98 -4.38 -13.97
C LEU A 242 3.96 -5.34 -13.38
N PHE A 243 4.44 -6.47 -12.86
CA PHE A 243 3.61 -7.55 -12.34
C PHE A 243 4.02 -7.87 -10.91
N GLY A 244 3.14 -7.56 -9.97
CA GLY A 244 3.29 -7.86 -8.57
C GLY A 244 2.42 -9.03 -8.14
N GLY A 245 2.90 -9.76 -7.14
CA GLY A 245 2.20 -10.90 -6.60
C GLY A 245 3.10 -11.69 -5.68
N ARG A 246 2.53 -12.73 -5.06
CA ARG A 246 3.21 -13.60 -4.07
C ARG A 246 3.72 -12.83 -2.85
N ALA A 247 3.03 -13.01 -1.72
CA ALA A 247 3.58 -12.64 -0.42
C ALA A 247 4.47 -13.79 0.10
N SER A 248 5.67 -13.46 0.58
CA SER A 248 6.49 -14.35 1.40
C SER A 248 6.58 -13.80 2.81
N TYR A 249 6.44 -14.69 3.77
CA TYR A 249 6.55 -14.38 5.19
C TYR A 249 7.83 -14.98 5.80
N SER A 250 8.72 -15.49 4.93
CA SER A 250 10.14 -15.56 5.20
C SER A 250 10.78 -14.21 4.90
N THR A 251 11.80 -13.81 5.66
CA THR A 251 12.68 -12.67 5.37
C THR A 251 13.63 -12.94 4.19
N LEU A 252 13.29 -13.90 3.33
CA LEU A 252 14.11 -14.33 2.19
C LEU A 252 13.24 -14.44 0.94
N PRO A 253 13.71 -13.92 -0.21
CA PRO A 253 13.08 -14.18 -1.50
C PRO A 253 12.91 -15.68 -1.76
N PRO A 254 11.77 -16.10 -2.32
CA PRO A 254 11.58 -17.50 -2.68
C PRO A 254 12.59 -17.93 -3.76
N PRO A 255 13.03 -19.21 -3.76
CA PRO A 255 13.91 -19.73 -4.80
C PRO A 255 13.21 -19.58 -6.17
N ASN A 256 13.98 -19.22 -7.19
CA ASN A 256 13.49 -18.97 -8.55
C ASN A 256 12.30 -17.97 -8.59
N LEU A 257 12.44 -16.84 -7.90
CA LEU A 257 11.44 -15.78 -7.89
C LEU A 257 11.12 -15.30 -9.32
N ARG A 258 12.13 -15.08 -10.17
CA ARG A 258 11.95 -14.69 -11.58
C ARG A 258 11.09 -15.69 -12.36
N GLY A 259 11.38 -16.98 -12.28
CA GLY A 259 10.58 -18.01 -12.94
C GLY A 259 9.16 -18.10 -12.38
N THR A 260 8.98 -17.89 -11.08
CA THR A 260 7.65 -17.80 -10.47
C THR A 260 6.85 -16.62 -11.03
N MET A 261 7.41 -15.42 -11.00
CA MET A 261 6.74 -14.21 -11.49
C MET A 261 6.39 -14.34 -12.97
N THR A 262 7.31 -14.91 -13.77
CA THR A 262 7.08 -15.20 -15.19
C THR A 262 5.90 -16.15 -15.40
N ARG A 263 5.80 -17.25 -14.62
CA ARG A 263 4.67 -18.18 -14.70
C ARG A 263 3.34 -17.54 -14.30
N ARG A 264 3.33 -16.68 -13.28
CA ARG A 264 2.12 -15.96 -12.84
C ARG A 264 1.66 -14.95 -13.90
N MET A 265 2.60 -14.14 -14.42
CA MET A 265 2.34 -13.22 -15.52
C MET A 265 1.73 -13.94 -16.74
N ARG A 266 2.33 -15.04 -17.20
CA ARG A 266 1.85 -15.80 -18.36
C ARG A 266 0.51 -16.50 -18.12
N ARG A 267 0.11 -16.72 -16.87
CA ARG A 267 -1.23 -17.22 -16.53
C ARG A 267 -2.30 -16.14 -16.69
N VAL A 268 -1.95 -14.88 -16.48
CA VAL A 268 -2.85 -13.73 -16.71
C VAL A 268 -2.82 -13.33 -18.18
N PHE A 269 -1.63 -13.31 -18.80
CA PHE A 269 -1.41 -12.92 -20.18
C PHE A 269 -0.68 -14.03 -20.97
N PRO A 270 -1.40 -15.07 -21.44
CA PRO A 270 -0.81 -16.16 -22.23
C PRO A 270 -0.07 -15.67 -23.49
N GLN A 271 -0.52 -14.56 -24.07
CA GLN A 271 0.10 -13.88 -25.22
C GLN A 271 1.50 -13.28 -24.94
N LEU A 272 2.02 -13.41 -23.71
CA LEU A 272 3.38 -13.05 -23.32
C LEU A 272 4.29 -14.28 -23.13
N ALA A 273 3.99 -15.38 -23.83
CA ALA A 273 4.77 -16.63 -23.76
C ALA A 273 6.25 -16.46 -24.15
N ASP A 274 6.55 -15.55 -25.07
CA ASP A 274 7.88 -15.15 -25.57
C ASP A 274 8.57 -14.09 -24.69
N VAL A 275 7.83 -13.41 -23.82
CA VAL A 275 8.36 -12.29 -23.02
C VAL A 275 8.99 -12.78 -21.72
N GLN A 276 10.13 -12.19 -21.39
CA GLN A 276 10.85 -12.43 -20.14
C GLN A 276 10.66 -11.28 -19.15
N ILE A 277 10.71 -11.62 -17.86
CA ILE A 277 10.90 -10.63 -16.79
C ILE A 277 12.38 -10.23 -16.77
N GLU A 278 12.67 -8.94 -16.93
CA GLU A 278 14.03 -8.35 -16.91
C GLU A 278 14.45 -7.99 -15.48
N TYR A 279 13.58 -7.33 -14.72
CA TYR A 279 13.84 -6.94 -13.34
C TYR A 279 12.95 -7.70 -12.38
N VAL A 280 13.49 -8.04 -11.22
CA VAL A 280 12.74 -8.59 -10.09
C VAL A 280 13.29 -7.99 -8.82
N TRP A 281 12.40 -7.52 -7.95
CA TRP A 281 12.77 -7.00 -6.65
C TRP A 281 11.71 -7.37 -5.62
N GLY A 282 12.04 -7.15 -4.35
CA GLY A 282 11.10 -7.27 -3.26
C GLY A 282 11.25 -6.16 -2.24
N GLY A 283 10.24 -6.00 -1.40
CA GLY A 283 10.22 -5.06 -0.28
C GLY A 283 9.48 -5.65 0.92
N TYR A 284 9.75 -5.10 2.09
CA TYR A 284 9.02 -5.46 3.31
C TYR A 284 7.94 -4.44 3.60
N ILE A 285 6.70 -4.90 3.69
CA ILE A 285 5.58 -4.13 4.22
C ILE A 285 5.24 -4.61 5.63
N ASP A 286 4.69 -3.72 6.44
CA ASP A 286 4.01 -4.10 7.67
C ASP A 286 2.60 -4.61 7.38
N ILE A 287 2.17 -5.64 8.11
CA ILE A 287 0.79 -6.08 8.17
C ILE A 287 0.33 -6.06 9.62
N SER A 288 -0.81 -5.41 9.89
CA SER A 288 -1.54 -5.52 11.15
C SER A 288 -2.55 -6.67 11.09
N LEU A 289 -2.96 -7.20 12.26
CA LEU A 289 -3.92 -8.32 12.32
C LEU A 289 -5.25 -8.02 11.63
N ASN A 290 -5.76 -6.80 11.81
CA ASN A 290 -7.02 -6.35 11.22
C ASN A 290 -6.85 -5.74 9.82
N ARG A 291 -5.60 -5.55 9.35
CA ARG A 291 -5.21 -4.86 8.10
C ARG A 291 -5.66 -3.41 7.97
N ALA A 292 -6.24 -2.84 9.01
CA ALA A 292 -6.62 -1.43 9.06
C ALA A 292 -5.37 -0.57 9.31
N PRO A 293 -5.38 0.71 8.87
CA PRO A 293 -4.26 1.61 9.10
C PRO A 293 -4.03 1.82 10.60
N HIS A 294 -2.77 1.94 11.01
CA HIS A 294 -2.40 2.10 12.41
C HIS A 294 -1.41 3.26 12.58
N PHE A 295 -1.95 4.45 12.76
CA PHE A 295 -1.19 5.66 13.02
C PHE A 295 -1.89 6.48 14.11
N GLY A 296 -1.11 7.25 14.86
CA GLY A 296 -1.62 7.94 16.05
C GLY A 296 -0.51 8.47 16.94
N ARG A 297 -0.78 8.50 18.25
CA ARG A 297 0.11 9.03 19.29
C ARG A 297 0.52 7.95 20.29
N LEU A 298 1.78 7.99 20.73
CA LEU A 298 2.30 7.23 21.87
C LEU A 298 2.32 8.07 23.14
N THR A 299 2.62 9.35 23.01
CA THR A 299 2.58 10.39 24.06
C THR A 299 2.04 11.68 23.42
N PRO A 300 1.77 12.76 24.17
CA PRO A 300 1.30 14.02 23.60
C PRO A 300 2.18 14.58 22.47
N ASN A 301 3.48 14.29 22.51
CA ASN A 301 4.48 14.79 21.57
C ASN A 301 5.22 13.71 20.74
N VAL A 302 4.85 12.44 20.85
CA VAL A 302 5.42 11.34 20.04
C VAL A 302 4.31 10.67 19.24
N TYR A 303 4.41 10.73 17.93
CA TYR A 303 3.49 10.14 16.96
C TYR A 303 4.11 8.96 16.25
N PHE A 304 3.27 8.16 15.60
CA PHE A 304 3.71 7.05 14.79
C PHE A 304 2.80 6.81 13.59
N ALA A 305 3.36 6.21 12.55
CA ALA A 305 2.66 5.80 11.34
C ALA A 305 3.13 4.42 10.88
N GLN A 306 2.24 3.42 10.97
CA GLN A 306 2.49 2.04 10.58
C GLN A 306 1.18 1.31 10.17
N GLY A 307 1.27 0.00 9.97
CA GLY A 307 0.13 -0.89 9.74
C GLY A 307 -0.61 -0.62 8.43
N PHE A 308 0.08 -0.06 7.43
CA PHE A 308 -0.56 0.28 6.15
C PHE A 308 -0.92 -0.96 5.33
N SER A 309 -0.40 -2.14 5.69
CA SER A 309 -0.91 -3.44 5.21
C SER A 309 -0.98 -3.57 3.68
N GLY A 310 -0.02 -2.94 2.99
CA GLY A 310 0.07 -2.92 1.53
C GLY A 310 -0.70 -1.78 0.84
N HIS A 311 -1.45 -0.97 1.59
CA HIS A 311 -2.27 0.17 1.10
C HIS A 311 -1.67 1.54 1.51
N GLY A 312 -0.36 1.71 1.33
CA GLY A 312 0.37 2.87 1.87
C GLY A 312 0.36 4.13 1.00
N VAL A 313 0.13 4.02 -0.32
CA VAL A 313 0.38 5.13 -1.27
C VAL A 313 -0.45 6.38 -0.94
N ILE A 314 -1.72 6.19 -0.60
CA ILE A 314 -2.60 7.29 -0.14
C ILE A 314 -2.49 7.47 1.38
N ALA A 315 -2.61 6.37 2.12
CA ALA A 315 -2.76 6.39 3.57
C ALA A 315 -1.57 7.03 4.32
N THR A 316 -0.34 6.90 3.80
CA THR A 316 0.85 7.54 4.40
C THR A 316 0.82 9.06 4.27
N GLY A 317 0.40 9.57 3.11
CA GLY A 317 0.22 11.00 2.86
C GLY A 317 -0.92 11.60 3.68
N LEU A 318 -2.00 10.83 3.87
CA LEU A 318 -3.10 11.16 4.78
C LEU A 318 -2.61 11.22 6.23
N ALA A 319 -1.94 10.18 6.72
CA ALA A 319 -1.41 10.14 8.08
C ALA A 319 -0.46 11.31 8.36
N GLY A 320 0.44 11.64 7.42
CA GLY A 320 1.33 12.80 7.54
C GLY A 320 0.58 14.14 7.67
N LYS A 321 -0.50 14.32 6.89
CA LYS A 321 -1.35 15.51 6.95
C LYS A 321 -2.10 15.62 8.28
N LEU A 322 -2.72 14.54 8.74
CA LEU A 322 -3.46 14.52 10.01
C LEU A 322 -2.55 14.70 11.22
N MET A 323 -1.34 14.10 11.22
CA MET A 323 -0.36 14.34 12.28
C MET A 323 0.14 15.79 12.28
N SER A 324 0.33 16.41 11.11
CA SER A 324 0.68 17.82 11.01
C SER A 324 -0.41 18.75 11.56
N GLU A 325 -1.69 18.45 11.29
CA GLU A 325 -2.83 19.17 11.87
C GLU A 325 -2.88 18.99 13.39
N ALA A 326 -2.67 17.77 13.88
CA ALA A 326 -2.66 17.45 15.30
C ALA A 326 -1.53 18.14 16.06
N ILE A 327 -0.34 18.29 15.45
CA ILE A 327 0.78 19.07 16.01
C ILE A 327 0.43 20.56 16.11
N ARG A 328 -0.40 21.08 15.21
CA ARG A 328 -0.91 22.47 15.22
C ARG A 328 -2.14 22.66 16.11
N GLY A 329 -2.53 21.65 16.89
CA GLY A 329 -3.65 21.70 17.84
C GLY A 329 -4.99 21.18 17.32
N GLN A 330 -5.06 20.65 16.09
CA GLN A 330 -6.29 20.11 15.50
C GLN A 330 -6.24 18.58 15.45
N SER A 331 -6.67 17.88 16.50
CA SER A 331 -6.48 16.43 16.62
C SER A 331 -7.68 15.57 16.19
N GLU A 332 -8.88 16.13 16.08
CA GLU A 332 -10.14 15.36 15.93
C GLU A 332 -10.08 14.30 14.81
N ARG A 333 -9.52 14.67 13.66
CA ARG A 333 -9.38 13.77 12.50
C ARG A 333 -8.36 12.67 12.72
N LEU A 334 -7.29 12.93 13.50
CA LEU A 334 -6.33 11.91 13.91
C LEU A 334 -6.95 10.98 14.96
N ASP A 335 -7.72 11.55 15.90
CA ASP A 335 -8.37 10.82 16.99
C ASP A 335 -9.43 9.85 16.46
N LEU A 336 -10.02 10.13 15.29
CA LEU A 336 -10.87 9.18 14.57
C LEU A 336 -10.14 7.85 14.32
N PHE A 337 -8.90 7.87 13.83
CA PHE A 337 -8.11 6.65 13.57
C PHE A 337 -7.69 5.93 14.85
N ALA A 338 -7.56 6.66 15.97
CA ALA A 338 -7.27 6.07 17.28
C ALA A 338 -8.40 5.17 17.80
N LYS A 339 -9.62 5.28 17.26
CA LYS A 339 -10.74 4.38 17.60
C LYS A 339 -10.53 2.95 17.12
N ILE A 340 -9.68 2.73 16.11
CA ILE A 340 -9.39 1.39 15.58
C ILE A 340 -8.57 0.61 16.59
N GLN A 341 -9.15 -0.47 17.12
CA GLN A 341 -8.45 -1.34 18.07
C GLN A 341 -7.46 -2.27 17.34
N HIS A 342 -6.17 -2.09 17.64
CA HIS A 342 -5.07 -2.88 17.10
C HIS A 342 -4.50 -3.81 18.16
N HIS A 343 -4.78 -5.10 18.03
CA HIS A 343 -4.27 -6.13 18.93
C HIS A 343 -2.83 -6.53 18.58
N PRO A 344 -2.01 -6.89 19.59
CA PRO A 344 -0.71 -7.49 19.35
C PRO A 344 -0.87 -8.86 18.69
N PHE A 345 0.13 -9.26 17.90
CA PHE A 345 0.20 -10.63 17.39
C PHE A 345 0.36 -11.63 18.55
N PRO A 346 -0.50 -12.67 18.64
CA PRO A 346 -0.44 -13.60 19.75
C PRO A 346 0.88 -14.39 19.76
N GLY A 347 1.40 -14.67 20.95
CA GLY A 347 2.65 -15.42 21.11
C GLY A 347 3.95 -14.64 20.83
N GLY A 348 3.89 -13.31 20.73
CA GLY A 348 5.07 -12.44 20.66
C GLY A 348 5.90 -12.63 19.38
N ARG A 349 7.14 -12.14 19.37
CA ARG A 349 8.01 -12.17 18.17
C ARG A 349 8.26 -13.59 17.65
N ALA A 350 8.30 -14.59 18.53
CA ALA A 350 8.63 -15.98 18.19
C ALA A 350 7.51 -16.72 17.43
N LEU A 351 6.23 -16.42 17.71
CA LEU A 351 5.09 -17.15 17.12
C LEU A 351 4.42 -16.45 15.93
N ARG A 352 4.85 -15.24 15.58
CA ARG A 352 4.33 -14.48 14.42
C ARG A 352 4.44 -15.26 13.11
N THR A 353 5.63 -15.76 12.80
CA THR A 353 5.87 -16.47 11.53
C THR A 353 5.08 -17.78 11.45
N PRO A 354 5.11 -18.68 12.46
CA PRO A 354 4.28 -19.90 12.45
C PRO A 354 2.78 -19.65 12.32
N MET A 355 2.22 -18.72 13.10
CA MET A 355 0.78 -18.41 13.08
C MET A 355 0.33 -17.94 11.70
N LEU A 356 1.17 -17.16 11.04
CA LEU A 356 0.79 -16.63 9.74
C LEU A 356 0.98 -17.64 8.62
N VAL A 357 1.99 -18.50 8.70
CA VAL A 357 2.08 -19.67 7.78
C VAL A 357 0.80 -20.50 7.87
N ALA A 358 0.27 -20.74 9.08
CA ALA A 358 -1.00 -21.43 9.27
C ALA A 358 -2.19 -20.64 8.69
N ALA A 359 -2.30 -19.34 8.98
CA ALA A 359 -3.36 -18.49 8.43
C ALA A 359 -3.32 -18.46 6.89
N MET A 360 -2.13 -18.39 6.28
CA MET A 360 -1.97 -18.46 4.83
C MET A 360 -2.33 -19.82 4.27
N ALA A 361 -1.95 -20.92 4.93
CA ALA A 361 -2.33 -22.25 4.49
C ALA A 361 -3.86 -22.37 4.48
N TRP A 362 -4.53 -21.85 5.52
CA TRP A 362 -5.98 -21.75 5.59
C TRP A 362 -6.56 -20.88 4.46
N TYR A 363 -6.07 -19.66 4.26
CA TYR A 363 -6.58 -18.77 3.21
C TYR A 363 -6.29 -19.30 1.80
N LYS A 364 -5.14 -19.93 1.56
CA LYS A 364 -4.85 -20.61 0.29
C LYS A 364 -5.75 -21.81 0.06
N LEU A 365 -6.02 -22.58 1.11
CA LEU A 365 -6.94 -23.71 1.04
C LEU A 365 -8.36 -23.22 0.76
N ARG A 366 -8.80 -22.16 1.45
CA ARG A 366 -10.07 -21.47 1.19
C ARG A 366 -10.13 -20.95 -0.25
N ASP A 367 -9.09 -20.26 -0.70
CA ASP A 367 -8.98 -19.76 -2.07
C ASP A 367 -8.75 -20.87 -3.11
N ALA A 368 -8.49 -22.12 -2.72
CA ALA A 368 -8.38 -23.26 -3.64
C ALA A 368 -9.70 -24.05 -3.72
N LEU A 369 -10.37 -24.25 -2.58
CA LEU A 369 -11.58 -25.07 -2.44
C LEU A 369 -12.89 -24.29 -2.64
N TRP A 370 -12.92 -22.98 -2.33
CA TRP A 370 -14.12 -22.12 -2.29
C TRP A 370 -13.95 -20.93 -3.23
#